data_AF-M3USR5-F1
#
_entry.id   AF-M3USR5-F1
#
_cell.length_a   1.000
_cell.length_b   1.000
_cell.length_c   1.000
_cell.angle_alpha   90.00
_cell.angle_beta   90.00
_cell.angle_gamma   90.00
#
_symmetry.space_group_name_H-M   'P 1'
#
loop_
_entity.id
_entity.type
_entity.pdbx_description
1 polymer ?
#
loop_
_entity_poly.entity_id
_entity_poly.type
_entity_poly.pdbx_seq_one_letter_code
_entity_poly.pdbx_strand_id
1 'polypeptide(L)'
;MPPEEVVQQKFAIVAKEMKIDNPELITIPNQWKLVQEYEKKQKKDIRIQLNAQKTGNWRNAITDPKYLADLLKTRDDMDLLNEMVVVFRSSSVSFIKTFVSVGGLANLMAIYKKKIEAENSNTAIDEERKCCEVLRYVFAEEDATVALIEIDGGVELLLKGMNSKRITPDNQLDILLEITLTSSMVEHPSQEGLYLGGDVCVMNAFSNLVSEGVDMKKFLSFFSLFSKSKSEKFKHASLVLINNLIDQPELEHRMDVRNSFIEIGLVNELENMKNTEWMKIDKIKDSINDFFDSWEEDKKEVESRFDDLKQVVDFESTKSLNNYVTEQMDKFECNDILTNVHKEILFFAKVKDDNLLLIKKIVILTGIIRQISLQVTKNNNEKSNKKKIESGDNEEERIKIDEVFDRMKLDWEKVTVDQSILEDLNKKKQDLKNSKEQLQITLEKIKTIEKEVSSIDQENSEKVKRSMTK
;
A
#
# COMPACT_ATOMS: atom_id res chain seq x y z
N MET A 1 38.79 -27.37 31.30
CA MET A 1 38.11 -27.04 30.04
C MET A 1 37.57 -28.35 29.47
N PRO A 2 36.31 -28.43 29.04
CA PRO A 2 35.78 -29.63 28.38
C PRO A 2 36.47 -29.86 27.01
N PRO A 3 36.26 -31.04 26.39
CA PRO A 3 36.68 -31.30 25.01
C PRO A 3 36.09 -30.27 24.03
N GLU A 4 36.80 -29.96 22.95
CA GLU A 4 36.43 -28.91 21.99
C GLU A 4 35.03 -29.11 21.39
N GLU A 5 34.71 -30.34 20.97
CA GLU A 5 33.40 -30.70 20.42
C GLU A 5 32.25 -30.40 21.41
N VAL A 6 32.49 -30.64 22.71
CA VAL A 6 31.51 -30.38 23.77
C VAL A 6 31.33 -28.87 23.99
N VAL A 7 32.42 -28.11 23.91
CA VAL A 7 32.37 -26.63 24.01
C VAL A 7 31.58 -26.06 22.84
N GLN A 8 31.87 -26.50 21.62
CA GLN A 8 31.22 -26.02 20.40
C GLN A 8 29.72 -26.36 20.38
N GLN A 9 29.33 -27.58 20.76
CA GLN A 9 27.92 -27.96 20.86
C GLN A 9 27.15 -27.10 21.88
N LYS A 10 27.74 -26.86 23.06
CA LYS A 10 27.11 -26.00 24.07
C LYS A 10 27.08 -24.53 23.64
N PHE A 11 28.11 -24.07 22.95
CA PHE A 11 28.16 -22.69 22.44
C PHE A 11 27.16 -22.48 21.29
N ALA A 12 26.86 -23.50 20.48
CA ALA A 12 25.85 -23.41 19.43
C ALA A 12 24.46 -23.01 19.97
N ILE A 13 24.11 -23.44 21.20
CA ILE A 13 22.90 -22.99 21.89
C ILE A 13 22.96 -21.48 22.14
N VAL A 14 24.05 -20.98 22.70
CA VAL A 14 24.25 -19.53 22.97
C VAL A 14 24.28 -18.72 21.66
N ALA A 15 24.93 -19.24 20.62
CA ALA A 15 25.02 -18.59 19.33
C ALA A 15 23.64 -18.40 18.70
N LYS A 16 22.82 -19.45 18.65
CA LYS A 16 21.43 -19.37 18.16
C LYS A 16 20.60 -18.40 19.00
N GLU A 17 20.75 -18.48 20.31
CA GLU A 17 19.97 -17.69 21.28
C GLU A 17 20.32 -16.19 21.29
N MET A 18 21.49 -15.82 20.76
CA MET A 18 21.98 -14.44 20.67
C MET A 18 22.16 -13.96 19.21
N LYS A 19 21.62 -14.70 18.23
CA LYS A 19 21.71 -14.42 16.77
C LYS A 19 23.15 -14.20 16.28
N ILE A 20 24.05 -15.13 16.62
CA ILE A 20 25.44 -15.13 16.14
C ILE A 20 25.55 -16.09 14.94
N ASP A 21 25.60 -15.52 13.74
CA ASP A 21 25.61 -16.31 12.49
C ASP A 21 26.95 -17.02 12.22
N ASN A 22 28.07 -16.43 12.66
CA ASN A 22 29.43 -16.93 12.37
C ASN A 22 30.19 -17.25 13.67
N PRO A 23 29.81 -18.31 14.42
CA PRO A 23 30.42 -18.66 15.71
C PRO A 23 31.91 -19.05 15.60
N GLU A 24 32.38 -19.47 14.43
CA GLU A 24 33.76 -19.83 14.12
C GLU A 24 34.76 -18.65 14.28
N LEU A 25 34.27 -17.41 14.24
CA LEU A 25 35.09 -16.22 14.50
C LEU A 25 35.49 -16.08 15.98
N ILE A 26 34.87 -16.85 16.88
CA ILE A 26 35.13 -16.82 18.31
C ILE A 26 36.00 -18.02 18.68
N THR A 27 37.17 -17.76 19.28
CA THR A 27 38.08 -18.83 19.69
C THR A 27 37.46 -19.77 20.73
N ILE A 28 37.79 -21.06 20.68
CA ILE A 28 37.23 -22.10 21.57
C ILE A 28 37.33 -21.71 23.07
N PRO A 29 38.47 -21.19 23.59
CA PRO A 29 38.54 -20.76 24.98
C PRO A 29 37.55 -19.63 25.33
N ASN A 30 37.27 -18.73 24.39
CA ASN A 30 36.31 -17.65 24.59
C ASN A 30 34.86 -18.14 24.47
N GLN A 31 34.58 -19.08 23.56
CA GLN A 31 33.27 -19.74 23.49
C GLN A 31 32.91 -20.38 24.84
N TRP A 32 33.85 -21.10 25.47
CA TRP A 32 33.60 -21.71 26.79
C TRP A 32 33.34 -20.67 27.89
N LYS A 33 34.07 -19.55 27.90
CA LYS A 33 33.81 -18.45 28.83
C LYS A 33 32.40 -17.86 28.64
N LEU A 34 31.98 -17.69 27.39
CA LEU A 34 30.64 -17.19 27.06
C LEU A 34 29.53 -18.15 27.49
N VAL A 35 29.72 -19.47 27.30
CA VAL A 35 28.79 -20.49 27.83
C VAL A 35 28.64 -20.37 29.35
N GLN A 36 29.77 -20.25 30.07
CA GLN A 36 29.74 -20.09 31.53
C GLN A 36 29.05 -18.80 31.98
N GLU A 37 29.27 -17.67 31.29
CA GLU A 37 28.60 -16.41 31.61
C GLU A 37 27.10 -16.44 31.26
N TYR A 38 26.72 -17.11 30.18
CA TYR A 38 25.32 -17.32 29.81
C TYR A 38 24.57 -18.12 30.90
N GLU A 39 25.11 -19.27 31.33
CA GLU A 39 24.53 -20.07 32.42
C GLU A 39 24.47 -19.29 33.76
N LYS A 40 25.50 -18.48 34.06
CA LYS A 40 25.50 -17.62 35.25
C LYS A 40 24.44 -16.53 35.15
N LYS A 41 24.25 -15.90 33.99
CA LYS A 41 23.25 -14.87 33.77
C LYS A 41 21.84 -15.44 33.97
N GLN A 42 21.52 -16.59 33.38
CA GLN A 42 20.21 -17.23 33.60
C GLN A 42 19.89 -17.43 35.08
N LYS A 43 20.85 -17.91 35.88
CA LYS A 43 20.66 -18.07 37.34
C LYS A 43 20.51 -16.74 38.07
N LYS A 44 21.23 -15.70 37.64
CA LYS A 44 21.11 -14.34 38.20
C LYS A 44 19.73 -13.75 37.91
N ASP A 45 19.25 -13.88 36.68
CA ASP A 45 17.96 -13.33 36.24
C ASP A 45 16.81 -13.94 37.07
N ILE A 46 16.77 -15.26 37.26
CA ILE A 46 15.78 -15.94 38.13
C ILE A 46 15.78 -15.37 39.55
N ARG A 47 16.97 -15.18 40.14
CA ARG A 47 17.09 -14.65 41.50
C ARG A 47 16.65 -13.19 41.60
N ILE A 48 16.95 -12.40 40.56
CA ILE A 48 16.55 -10.99 40.49
C ILE A 48 15.03 -10.88 40.36
N GLN A 49 14.40 -11.67 39.50
CA GLN A 49 12.95 -11.69 39.30
C GLN A 49 12.19 -12.02 40.60
N LEU A 50 12.58 -13.11 41.28
CA LEU A 50 11.96 -13.54 42.55
C LEU A 50 12.10 -12.51 43.69
N ASN A 51 13.19 -11.75 43.70
CA ASN A 51 13.41 -10.69 44.69
C ASN A 51 12.71 -9.38 44.30
N ALA A 52 12.72 -9.01 43.02
CA ALA A 52 12.14 -7.78 42.50
C ALA A 52 10.63 -7.71 42.72
N GLN A 53 9.94 -8.85 42.58
CA GLN A 53 8.51 -8.97 42.90
C GLN A 53 8.20 -8.62 44.37
N LYS A 54 9.14 -8.86 45.29
CA LYS A 54 8.97 -8.54 46.72
C LYS A 54 9.41 -7.12 47.07
N THR A 55 10.38 -6.57 46.36
CA THR A 55 10.96 -5.25 46.65
C THR A 55 10.32 -4.10 45.86
N GLY A 56 9.43 -4.39 44.91
CA GLY A 56 8.74 -3.38 44.09
C GLY A 56 9.60 -2.77 42.99
N ASN A 57 10.80 -3.29 42.72
CA ASN A 57 11.65 -2.80 41.63
C ASN A 57 11.21 -3.41 40.29
N TRP A 58 10.20 -2.80 39.67
CA TRP A 58 9.61 -3.28 38.42
C TRP A 58 10.61 -3.36 37.25
N ARG A 59 11.65 -2.50 37.19
CA ARG A 59 12.66 -2.53 36.11
C ARG A 59 13.39 -3.87 36.04
N ASN A 60 13.65 -4.46 37.19
CA ASN A 60 14.25 -5.78 37.28
C ASN A 60 13.23 -6.90 37.06
N ALA A 61 11.97 -6.70 37.47
CA ALA A 61 10.91 -7.68 37.32
C ALA A 61 10.52 -7.91 35.85
N ILE A 62 10.61 -6.88 34.99
CA ILE A 62 10.31 -7.01 33.55
C ILE A 62 11.36 -7.81 32.76
N THR A 63 12.45 -8.25 33.40
CA THR A 63 13.34 -9.27 32.83
C THR A 63 12.68 -10.67 32.80
N ASP A 64 11.51 -10.83 33.41
CA ASP A 64 10.59 -11.94 33.13
C ASP A 64 9.62 -11.52 32.00
N PRO A 65 9.63 -12.22 30.85
CA PRO A 65 8.81 -11.85 29.70
C PRO A 65 7.31 -11.94 29.99
N LYS A 66 6.86 -12.84 30.87
CA LYS A 66 5.44 -12.97 31.22
C LYS A 66 4.98 -11.79 32.07
N TYR A 67 5.80 -11.40 33.05
CA TYR A 67 5.54 -10.23 33.88
C TYR A 67 5.48 -8.96 33.03
N LEU A 68 6.40 -8.80 32.07
CA LEU A 68 6.37 -7.65 31.16
C LEU A 68 5.08 -7.63 30.32
N ALA A 69 4.69 -8.77 29.73
CA ALA A 69 3.46 -8.85 28.95
C ALA A 69 2.21 -8.46 29.75
N ASP A 70 2.11 -8.87 31.03
CA ASP A 70 1.00 -8.49 31.90
C ASP A 70 1.06 -7.02 32.36
N LEU A 71 2.25 -6.49 32.61
CA LEU A 71 2.43 -5.10 33.04
C LEU A 71 1.89 -4.11 31.98
N LEU A 72 2.06 -4.41 30.69
CA LEU A 72 1.57 -3.58 29.58
C LEU A 72 0.06 -3.38 29.57
N LYS A 73 -0.71 -4.27 30.21
CA LYS A 73 -2.18 -4.09 30.35
C LYS A 73 -2.54 -2.90 31.24
N THR A 74 -1.61 -2.47 32.08
CA THR A 74 -1.85 -1.47 33.14
C THR A 74 -0.95 -0.24 33.05
N ARG A 75 0.12 -0.28 32.23
CA ARG A 75 1.17 0.73 32.23
C ARG A 75 1.74 0.98 30.83
N ASP A 76 1.84 2.24 30.43
CA ASP A 76 2.24 2.67 29.08
C ASP A 76 3.04 4.00 29.04
N ASP A 77 3.72 4.34 30.14
CA ASP A 77 4.56 5.54 30.26
C ASP A 77 5.96 5.41 29.63
N MET A 78 6.59 6.55 29.37
CA MET A 78 7.94 6.66 28.79
C MET A 78 9.02 5.90 29.58
N ASP A 79 8.92 5.84 30.91
CA ASP A 79 9.90 5.13 31.74
C ASP A 79 9.87 3.63 31.42
N LEU A 80 8.68 3.04 31.28
CA LEU A 80 8.53 1.66 30.85
C LEU A 80 9.04 1.45 29.42
N LEU A 81 8.65 2.31 28.47
CA LEU A 81 9.07 2.20 27.07
C LEU A 81 10.60 2.28 26.92
N ASN A 82 11.26 3.17 27.66
CA ASN A 82 12.72 3.28 27.66
C ASN A 82 13.41 2.01 28.19
N GLU A 83 12.86 1.41 29.24
CA GLU A 83 13.40 0.15 29.77
C GLU A 83 13.14 -1.02 28.79
N MET A 84 11.97 -1.06 28.14
CA MET A 84 11.65 -2.05 27.11
C MET A 84 12.62 -1.99 25.92
N VAL A 85 13.05 -0.80 25.49
CA VAL A 85 14.10 -0.66 24.47
C VAL A 85 15.38 -1.39 24.88
N VAL A 86 15.80 -1.25 26.14
CA VAL A 86 17.00 -1.93 26.65
C VAL A 86 16.77 -3.43 26.70
N VAL A 87 15.64 -3.87 27.25
CA VAL A 87 15.28 -5.28 27.40
C VAL A 87 15.20 -5.97 26.03
N PHE A 88 14.37 -5.51 25.10
CA PHE A 88 14.20 -6.20 23.81
C PHE A 88 15.45 -6.19 22.93
N ARG A 89 16.24 -5.10 22.95
CA ARG A 89 17.48 -5.02 22.15
C ARG A 89 18.58 -5.97 22.65
N SER A 90 18.61 -6.27 23.95
CA SER A 90 19.72 -7.00 24.58
C SER A 90 19.34 -8.37 25.14
N SER A 91 18.06 -8.71 25.11
CA SER A 91 17.57 -10.01 25.55
C SER A 91 17.82 -11.07 24.49
N SER A 92 17.66 -12.31 24.92
CA SER A 92 17.83 -13.46 24.05
C SER A 92 16.58 -13.76 23.23
N VAL A 93 16.73 -14.55 22.17
CA VAL A 93 15.64 -14.98 21.30
C VAL A 93 14.47 -15.58 22.09
N SER A 94 14.74 -16.50 23.03
CA SER A 94 13.68 -17.16 23.81
C SER A 94 12.91 -16.21 24.73
N PHE A 95 13.51 -15.09 25.14
CA PHE A 95 12.79 -14.05 25.89
C PHE A 95 11.66 -13.46 25.03
N ILE A 96 11.98 -13.09 23.78
CA ILE A 96 11.01 -12.50 22.85
C ILE A 96 9.95 -13.53 22.47
N LYS A 97 10.34 -14.76 22.13
CA LYS A 97 9.39 -15.87 21.86
C LYS A 97 8.42 -16.07 23.02
N THR A 98 8.93 -16.09 24.26
CA THR A 98 8.07 -16.22 25.45
C THR A 98 7.13 -15.04 25.61
N PHE A 99 7.63 -13.80 25.45
CA PHE A 99 6.81 -12.58 25.53
C PHE A 99 5.67 -12.58 24.52
N VAL A 100 5.96 -12.95 23.26
CA VAL A 100 4.97 -13.04 22.19
C VAL A 100 3.96 -14.16 22.48
N SER A 101 4.42 -15.36 22.87
CA SER A 101 3.56 -16.53 23.11
C SER A 101 2.49 -16.32 24.20
N VAL A 102 2.68 -15.36 25.10
CA VAL A 102 1.72 -15.00 26.16
C VAL A 102 0.90 -13.75 25.85
N GLY A 103 0.89 -13.30 24.59
CA GLY A 103 0.09 -12.17 24.13
C GLY A 103 0.74 -10.79 24.32
N GLY A 104 2.04 -10.74 24.60
CA GLY A 104 2.76 -9.49 24.83
C GLY A 104 2.71 -8.52 23.64
N LEU A 105 2.78 -9.04 22.40
CA LEU A 105 2.70 -8.21 21.19
C LEU A 105 1.34 -7.50 21.08
N ALA A 106 0.23 -8.21 21.31
CA ALA A 106 -1.10 -7.61 21.25
C ALA A 106 -1.26 -6.47 22.27
N ASN A 107 -0.73 -6.63 23.49
CA ASN A 107 -0.74 -5.58 24.51
C ASN A 107 0.11 -4.38 24.08
N LEU A 108 1.28 -4.61 23.47
CA LEU A 108 2.13 -3.54 22.94
C LEU A 108 1.47 -2.80 21.76
N MET A 109 0.80 -3.52 20.86
CA MET A 109 0.04 -2.94 19.74
C MET A 109 -1.11 -2.07 20.25
N ALA A 110 -1.80 -2.48 21.32
CA ALA A 110 -2.83 -1.66 21.96
C ALA A 110 -2.26 -0.34 22.53
N ILE A 111 -1.05 -0.37 23.10
CA ILE A 111 -0.34 0.85 23.52
C ILE A 111 0.01 1.70 22.30
N TYR A 112 0.59 1.08 21.26
CA TYR A 112 0.97 1.79 20.05
C TYR A 112 -0.21 2.52 19.41
N LYS A 113 -1.39 1.89 19.36
CA LYS A 113 -2.64 2.52 18.91
C LYS A 113 -2.96 3.79 19.70
N LYS A 114 -2.94 3.71 21.04
CA LYS A 114 -3.16 4.88 21.90
C LYS A 114 -2.14 5.99 21.62
N LYS A 115 -0.87 5.65 21.34
CA LYS A 115 0.16 6.65 21.05
C LYS A 115 -0.01 7.29 19.67
N ILE A 116 -0.44 6.56 18.65
CA ILE A 116 -0.77 7.10 17.31
C ILE A 116 -1.99 8.04 17.36
N GLU A 117 -2.97 7.74 18.22
CA GLU A 117 -4.23 8.50 18.34
C GLU A 117 -4.15 9.62 19.39
N ALA A 118 -3.05 9.73 20.15
CA ALA A 118 -2.87 10.75 21.18
C ALA A 118 -2.86 12.17 20.60
N GLU A 119 -3.45 13.11 21.37
CA GLU A 119 -3.42 14.54 21.07
C GLU A 119 -1.99 15.07 20.92
N ASN A 120 -1.82 16.01 19.99
CA ASN A 120 -0.50 16.53 19.64
C ASN A 120 0.19 17.21 20.84
N SER A 121 1.32 16.65 21.23
CA SER A 121 2.21 17.21 22.24
C SER A 121 3.65 16.76 21.97
N ASN A 122 4.63 17.45 22.55
CA ASN A 122 6.04 17.06 22.41
C ASN A 122 6.27 15.63 22.94
N THR A 123 5.63 15.27 24.05
CA THR A 123 5.71 13.93 24.63
C THR A 123 5.06 12.87 23.74
N ALA A 124 3.96 13.20 23.05
CA ALA A 124 3.30 12.26 22.15
C ALA A 124 4.18 11.85 20.96
N ILE A 125 5.02 12.76 20.44
CA ILE A 125 6.01 12.43 19.39
C ILE A 125 7.03 11.42 19.91
N ASP A 126 7.61 11.67 21.08
CA ASP A 126 8.65 10.81 21.65
C ASP A 126 8.10 9.44 22.07
N GLU A 127 6.89 9.39 22.64
CA GLU A 127 6.20 8.16 23.02
C GLU A 127 5.89 7.27 21.82
N GLU A 128 5.39 7.86 20.73
CA GLU A 128 5.11 7.11 19.51
C GLU A 128 6.40 6.57 18.88
N ARG A 129 7.46 7.38 18.82
CA ARG A 129 8.77 6.94 18.32
C ARG A 129 9.37 5.83 19.17
N LYS A 130 9.20 5.88 20.50
CA LYS A 130 9.63 4.80 21.39
C LYS A 130 8.84 3.53 21.17
N CYS A 131 7.55 3.60 20.89
CA CYS A 131 6.78 2.42 20.49
C CYS A 131 7.32 1.81 19.20
N CYS A 132 7.63 2.61 18.18
CA CYS A 132 8.26 2.11 16.95
C CYS A 132 9.62 1.45 17.23
N GLU A 133 10.44 2.06 18.09
CA GLU A 133 11.74 1.50 18.47
C GLU A 133 11.61 0.17 19.21
N VAL A 134 10.64 0.03 20.12
CA VAL A 134 10.37 -1.24 20.81
C VAL A 134 9.85 -2.30 19.85
N LEU A 135 8.85 -1.97 19.02
CA LEU A 135 8.26 -2.88 18.04
C LEU A 135 9.32 -3.42 17.08
N ARG A 136 10.24 -2.56 16.61
CA ARG A 136 11.38 -2.96 15.76
C ARG A 136 12.20 -4.11 16.35
N TYR A 137 12.44 -4.13 17.67
CA TYR A 137 13.19 -5.22 18.30
C TYR A 137 12.34 -6.48 18.50
N VAL A 138 11.03 -6.34 18.76
CA VAL A 138 10.12 -7.48 18.87
C VAL A 138 9.96 -8.17 17.53
N PHE A 139 9.79 -7.41 16.45
CA PHE A 139 9.67 -7.89 15.07
C PHE A 139 10.97 -8.44 14.47
N ALA A 140 12.09 -8.36 15.20
CA ALA A 140 13.27 -9.12 14.82
C ALA A 140 13.05 -10.65 14.98
N GLU A 141 11.97 -11.08 15.64
CA GLU A 141 11.63 -12.48 15.91
C GLU A 141 10.44 -12.96 15.08
N GLU A 142 10.58 -14.11 14.40
CA GLU A 142 9.57 -14.64 13.47
C GLU A 142 8.21 -14.90 14.13
N ASP A 143 8.22 -15.40 15.38
CA ASP A 143 6.98 -15.66 16.15
C ASP A 143 6.17 -14.36 16.33
N ALA A 144 6.82 -13.18 16.33
CA ALA A 144 6.13 -11.90 16.43
C ALA A 144 5.36 -11.56 15.15
N THR A 145 5.93 -11.82 13.96
CA THR A 145 5.23 -11.64 12.69
C THR A 145 4.07 -12.62 12.57
N VAL A 146 4.24 -13.87 13.06
CA VAL A 146 3.14 -14.85 13.09
C VAL A 146 1.99 -14.33 13.97
N ALA A 147 2.32 -13.87 15.18
CA ALA A 147 1.33 -13.28 16.07
C ALA A 147 0.71 -11.99 15.50
N LEU A 148 1.45 -11.20 14.71
CA LEU A 148 0.93 -9.99 14.06
C LEU A 148 -0.20 -10.29 13.08
N ILE A 149 -0.06 -11.36 12.27
CA ILE A 149 -1.11 -11.80 11.33
C ILE A 149 -2.39 -12.18 12.06
N GLU A 150 -2.28 -12.77 13.25
CA GLU A 150 -3.41 -13.21 14.07
C GLU A 150 -4.07 -12.07 14.87
N ILE A 151 -3.43 -10.89 14.96
CA ILE A 151 -4.00 -9.72 15.64
C ILE A 151 -4.93 -8.98 14.67
N ASP A 152 -6.22 -8.96 14.99
CA ASP A 152 -7.23 -8.21 14.24
C ASP A 152 -6.88 -6.71 14.17
N GLY A 153 -6.78 -6.17 12.95
CA GLY A 153 -6.37 -4.80 12.69
C GLY A 153 -4.88 -4.50 12.93
N GLY A 154 -4.04 -5.51 13.15
CA GLY A 154 -2.62 -5.36 13.47
C GLY A 154 -1.83 -4.69 12.35
N VAL A 155 -1.94 -5.20 11.13
CA VAL A 155 -1.25 -4.66 9.95
C VAL A 155 -1.83 -3.30 9.54
N GLU A 156 -3.15 -3.11 9.66
CA GLU A 156 -3.82 -1.83 9.46
C GLU A 156 -3.26 -0.76 10.39
N LEU A 157 -3.02 -1.11 11.66
CA LEU A 157 -2.42 -0.21 12.63
C LEU A 157 -0.98 0.16 12.25
N LEU A 158 -0.19 -0.80 11.77
CA LEU A 158 1.15 -0.52 11.24
C LEU A 158 1.11 0.42 10.04
N LEU A 159 0.18 0.21 9.09
CA LEU A 159 0.01 1.11 7.95
C LEU A 159 -0.41 2.52 8.37
N LYS A 160 -1.32 2.66 9.35
CA LYS A 160 -1.69 3.96 9.94
C LYS A 160 -0.48 4.62 10.61
N GLY A 161 0.28 3.85 11.39
CA GLY A 161 1.51 4.29 12.05
C GLY A 161 2.58 4.77 11.06
N MET A 162 2.81 4.04 9.97
CA MET A 162 3.76 4.41 8.90
C MET A 162 3.43 5.77 8.27
N ASN A 163 2.14 6.12 8.20
CA ASN A 163 1.65 7.39 7.64
C ASN A 163 1.69 8.57 8.63
N SER A 164 1.98 8.31 9.92
CA SER A 164 2.09 9.32 10.96
C SER A 164 3.13 10.39 10.60
N LYS A 165 2.80 11.65 10.89
CA LYS A 165 3.73 12.78 10.71
C LYS A 165 4.68 12.96 11.90
N ARG A 166 4.51 12.18 12.97
CA ARG A 166 5.32 12.27 14.19
C ARG A 166 6.56 11.38 14.13
N ILE A 167 6.54 10.31 13.35
CA ILE A 167 7.65 9.36 13.24
C ILE A 167 8.71 9.81 12.23
N THR A 168 9.89 9.18 12.28
CA THR A 168 11.02 9.49 11.39
C THR A 168 11.02 8.60 10.13
N PRO A 169 11.77 8.97 9.07
CA PRO A 169 11.95 8.09 7.91
C PRO A 169 12.51 6.71 8.24
N ASP A 170 13.35 6.58 9.28
CA ASP A 170 13.87 5.28 9.72
C ASP A 170 12.77 4.45 10.39
N ASN A 171 11.90 5.07 11.19
CA ASN A 171 10.74 4.37 11.75
C ASN A 171 9.78 3.91 10.64
N GLN A 172 9.57 4.73 9.60
CA GLN A 172 8.79 4.32 8.43
C GLN A 172 9.42 3.13 7.72
N LEU A 173 10.74 3.08 7.60
CA LEU A 173 11.45 1.95 7.03
C LEU A 173 11.30 0.68 7.89
N ASP A 174 11.48 0.77 9.20
CA ASP A 174 11.34 -0.37 10.10
C ASP A 174 9.92 -0.97 10.02
N ILE A 175 8.88 -0.12 9.97
CA ILE A 175 7.49 -0.58 9.78
C ILE A 175 7.28 -1.19 8.39
N LEU A 176 7.80 -0.57 7.34
CA LEU A 176 7.68 -1.09 5.98
C LEU A 176 8.32 -2.46 5.85
N LEU A 177 9.49 -2.68 6.46
CA LEU A 177 10.18 -3.98 6.45
C LEU A 177 9.33 -5.07 7.10
N GLU A 178 8.63 -4.76 8.19
CA GLU A 178 7.71 -5.72 8.84
C GLU A 178 6.50 -6.03 7.96
N ILE A 179 5.93 -5.02 7.28
CA ILE A 179 4.83 -5.23 6.34
C ILE A 179 5.29 -6.08 5.15
N THR A 180 6.50 -5.83 4.63
CA THR A 180 7.09 -6.65 3.56
C THR A 180 7.29 -8.09 4.02
N LEU A 181 7.84 -8.33 5.22
CA LEU A 181 8.01 -9.67 5.78
C LEU A 181 6.67 -10.39 5.93
N THR A 182 5.67 -9.70 6.47
CA THR A 182 4.30 -10.21 6.60
C THR A 182 3.72 -10.62 5.25
N SER A 183 3.88 -9.78 4.22
CA SER A 183 3.35 -10.05 2.87
C SER A 183 3.94 -11.30 2.22
N SER A 184 5.17 -11.69 2.58
CA SER A 184 5.82 -12.90 2.07
C SER A 184 5.54 -14.15 2.90
N MET A 185 4.94 -14.01 4.09
CA MET A 185 4.75 -15.12 5.02
C MET A 185 3.40 -15.83 4.80
N VAL A 186 3.27 -16.46 3.63
CA VAL A 186 2.09 -17.24 3.24
C VAL A 186 1.96 -18.52 4.08
N GLU A 187 3.09 -19.19 4.34
CA GLU A 187 3.21 -20.36 5.21
C GLU A 187 4.08 -20.05 6.44
N HIS A 188 3.88 -20.81 7.51
CA HIS A 188 4.65 -20.67 8.73
C HIS A 188 6.14 -21.05 8.50
N PRO A 189 7.11 -20.17 8.80
CA PRO A 189 8.51 -20.37 8.41
C PRO A 189 9.16 -21.60 9.04
N SER A 190 8.72 -22.00 10.24
CA SER A 190 9.25 -23.15 10.98
C SER A 190 8.26 -24.32 11.17
N GLN A 191 7.11 -24.32 10.47
CA GLN A 191 6.12 -25.42 10.55
C GLN A 191 5.63 -25.78 9.14
N GLU A 192 6.02 -26.97 8.66
CA GLU A 192 5.62 -27.46 7.35
C GLU A 192 4.09 -27.60 7.23
N GLY A 193 3.52 -27.09 6.13
CA GLY A 193 2.10 -27.25 5.80
C GLY A 193 1.12 -26.42 6.64
N LEU A 194 1.61 -25.45 7.41
CA LEU A 194 0.76 -24.51 8.15
C LEU A 194 0.62 -23.19 7.38
N TYR A 195 -0.53 -23.01 6.72
CA TYR A 195 -0.88 -21.76 6.05
C TYR A 195 -1.19 -20.65 7.08
N LEU A 196 -0.61 -19.47 6.87
CA LEU A 196 -0.84 -18.25 7.68
C LEU A 196 -1.55 -17.15 6.90
N GLY A 197 -1.34 -17.05 5.58
CA GLY A 197 -2.00 -16.05 4.74
C GLY A 197 -1.59 -14.61 5.01
N GLY A 198 -0.30 -14.36 5.29
CA GLY A 198 0.22 -13.02 5.52
C GLY A 198 0.07 -12.07 4.31
N ASP A 199 0.14 -12.61 3.09
CA ASP A 199 -0.18 -11.93 1.84
C ASP A 199 -1.62 -11.38 1.83
N VAL A 200 -2.59 -12.23 2.18
CA VAL A 200 -4.01 -11.87 2.28
C VAL A 200 -4.24 -10.87 3.40
N CYS A 201 -3.57 -11.03 4.54
CA CYS A 201 -3.62 -10.10 5.67
C CYS A 201 -3.23 -8.68 5.24
N VAL A 202 -2.10 -8.52 4.54
CA VAL A 202 -1.63 -7.22 4.05
C VAL A 202 -2.57 -6.64 2.98
N MET A 203 -3.05 -7.48 2.05
CA MET A 203 -3.99 -7.05 1.01
C MET A 203 -5.31 -6.55 1.57
N ASN A 204 -5.83 -7.21 2.60
CA ASN A 204 -7.03 -6.79 3.33
C ASN A 204 -6.79 -5.49 4.09
N ALA A 205 -5.63 -5.34 4.73
CA ALA A 205 -5.31 -4.11 5.45
C ALA A 205 -5.32 -2.88 4.52
N PHE A 206 -4.75 -2.99 3.32
CA PHE A 206 -4.85 -1.92 2.31
C PHE A 206 -6.28 -1.67 1.82
N SER A 207 -7.11 -2.71 1.68
CA SER A 207 -8.54 -2.54 1.37
C SER A 207 -9.28 -1.82 2.49
N ASN A 208 -8.97 -2.16 3.75
CA ASN A 208 -9.62 -1.61 4.94
C ASN A 208 -9.33 -0.12 5.10
N LEU A 209 -8.12 0.35 4.77
CA LEU A 209 -7.82 1.79 4.73
C LEU A 209 -8.73 2.55 3.76
N VAL A 210 -9.14 1.93 2.65
CA VAL A 210 -10.06 2.55 1.69
C VAL A 210 -11.49 2.56 2.23
N SER A 211 -11.96 1.45 2.79
CA SER A 211 -13.33 1.36 3.34
C SER A 211 -13.54 2.26 4.56
N GLU A 212 -12.49 2.46 5.37
CA GLU A 212 -12.50 3.39 6.50
C GLU A 212 -12.34 4.86 6.08
N GLY A 213 -12.09 5.13 4.79
CA GLY A 213 -11.91 6.49 4.27
C GLY A 213 -10.56 7.13 4.61
N VAL A 214 -9.58 6.34 5.05
CA VAL A 214 -8.20 6.81 5.28
C VAL A 214 -7.49 7.02 3.93
N ASP A 215 -7.66 6.07 3.01
CA ASP A 215 -7.13 6.14 1.65
C ASP A 215 -8.26 6.38 0.63
N MET A 216 -8.07 7.34 -0.28
CA MET A 216 -9.04 7.57 -1.36
C MET A 216 -9.05 6.46 -2.41
N LYS A 217 -7.88 5.87 -2.66
CA LYS A 217 -7.66 4.72 -3.54
C LYS A 217 -6.73 3.74 -2.85
N LYS A 218 -6.85 2.44 -3.18
CA LYS A 218 -6.01 1.40 -2.60
C LYS A 218 -4.53 1.74 -2.83
N PHE A 219 -3.70 1.54 -1.80
CA PHE A 219 -2.25 1.81 -1.78
C PHE A 219 -1.82 3.28 -1.84
N LEU A 220 -2.73 4.26 -1.87
CA LEU A 220 -2.38 5.66 -2.17
C LEU A 220 -1.41 6.27 -1.14
N SER A 221 -1.69 6.13 0.14
CA SER A 221 -0.85 6.68 1.22
C SER A 221 0.57 6.06 1.19
N PHE A 222 0.67 4.74 1.10
CA PHE A 222 1.92 4.01 0.91
C PHE A 222 2.69 4.47 -0.34
N PHE A 223 2.03 4.52 -1.49
CA PHE A 223 2.65 4.97 -2.74
C PHE A 223 3.16 6.41 -2.65
N SER A 224 2.45 7.28 -1.92
CA SER A 224 2.89 8.66 -1.71
C SER A 224 4.18 8.76 -0.88
N LEU A 225 4.38 7.85 0.09
CA LEU A 225 5.64 7.72 0.83
C LEU A 225 6.74 7.19 -0.08
N PHE A 226 6.45 6.15 -0.87
CA PHE A 226 7.37 5.60 -1.85
C PHE A 226 7.88 6.66 -2.83
N SER A 227 6.98 7.39 -3.49
CA SER A 227 7.35 8.40 -4.52
C SER A 227 8.25 9.50 -3.94
N LYS A 228 7.95 10.00 -2.73
CA LYS A 228 8.70 11.11 -2.10
C LYS A 228 9.98 10.69 -1.37
N SER A 229 10.13 9.41 -1.04
CA SER A 229 11.27 8.94 -0.25
C SER A 229 12.58 9.04 -1.03
N LYS A 230 13.63 9.45 -0.32
CA LYS A 230 15.02 9.48 -0.83
C LYS A 230 15.85 8.30 -0.32
N SER A 231 15.30 7.47 0.57
CA SER A 231 16.03 6.32 1.13
C SER A 231 16.03 5.17 0.14
N GLU A 232 17.22 4.73 -0.26
CA GLU A 232 17.39 3.58 -1.16
C GLU A 232 16.77 2.31 -0.57
N LYS A 233 16.98 2.09 0.73
CA LYS A 233 16.39 0.96 1.46
C LYS A 233 14.86 1.01 1.42
N PHE A 234 14.28 2.20 1.58
CA PHE A 234 12.83 2.37 1.54
C PHE A 234 12.28 2.14 0.13
N LYS A 235 12.92 2.70 -0.91
CA LYS A 235 12.53 2.48 -2.30
C LYS A 235 12.59 1.00 -2.66
N HIS A 236 13.68 0.30 -2.30
CA HIS A 236 13.83 -1.13 -2.51
C HIS A 236 12.76 -1.94 -1.77
N ALA A 237 12.59 -1.74 -0.45
CA ALA A 237 11.57 -2.47 0.32
C ALA A 237 10.15 -2.21 -0.19
N SER A 238 9.87 -1.00 -0.67
CA SER A 238 8.57 -0.66 -1.28
C SER A 238 8.34 -1.43 -2.58
N LEU A 239 9.35 -1.55 -3.44
CA LEU A 239 9.27 -2.32 -4.68
C LEU A 239 9.09 -3.82 -4.41
N VAL A 240 9.81 -4.35 -3.41
CA VAL A 240 9.64 -5.74 -2.98
C VAL A 240 8.20 -5.97 -2.50
N LEU A 241 7.65 -5.07 -1.66
CA LEU A 241 6.25 -5.18 -1.25
C LEU A 241 5.29 -5.12 -2.44
N ILE A 242 5.48 -4.19 -3.37
CA ILE A 242 4.64 -4.08 -4.58
C ILE A 242 4.67 -5.38 -5.38
N ASN A 243 5.86 -5.94 -5.62
CA ASN A 243 6.01 -7.17 -6.38
C ASN A 243 5.40 -8.37 -5.64
N ASN A 244 5.56 -8.49 -4.32
CA ASN A 244 4.93 -9.54 -3.52
C ASN A 244 3.38 -9.48 -3.61
N LEU A 245 2.80 -8.28 -3.59
CA LEU A 245 1.34 -8.12 -3.69
C LEU A 245 0.81 -8.42 -5.10
N ILE A 246 1.64 -8.20 -6.13
CA ILE A 246 1.29 -8.52 -7.52
C ILE A 246 1.53 -10.00 -7.83
N ASP A 247 2.49 -10.64 -7.18
CA ASP A 247 2.84 -12.04 -7.37
C ASP A 247 1.75 -12.97 -6.80
N GLN A 248 0.66 -13.08 -7.56
CA GLN A 248 -0.50 -13.88 -7.25
C GLN A 248 -0.62 -15.05 -8.24
N PRO A 249 -1.10 -16.22 -7.79
CA PRO A 249 -1.19 -17.39 -8.67
C PRO A 249 -2.12 -17.17 -9.85
N GLU A 250 -3.26 -16.50 -9.66
CA GLU A 250 -4.21 -16.23 -10.75
C GLU A 250 -3.94 -14.90 -11.46
N LEU A 251 -3.97 -14.94 -12.80
CA LEU A 251 -3.81 -13.76 -13.67
C LEU A 251 -4.78 -12.63 -13.29
N GLU A 252 -6.04 -12.97 -12.99
CA GLU A 252 -7.07 -12.01 -12.63
C GLU A 252 -6.69 -11.19 -11.39
N HIS A 253 -6.12 -11.84 -10.37
CA HIS A 253 -5.64 -11.16 -9.17
C HIS A 253 -4.40 -10.31 -9.46
N ARG A 254 -3.43 -10.84 -10.22
CA ARG A 254 -2.23 -10.05 -10.63
C ARG A 254 -2.62 -8.77 -11.35
N MET A 255 -3.54 -8.88 -12.30
CA MET A 255 -4.06 -7.75 -13.07
C MET A 255 -4.83 -6.76 -12.20
N ASP A 256 -5.69 -7.22 -11.30
CA ASP A 256 -6.47 -6.36 -10.38
C ASP A 256 -5.56 -5.53 -9.48
N VAL A 257 -4.58 -6.17 -8.85
CA VAL A 257 -3.62 -5.51 -7.97
C VAL A 257 -2.74 -4.54 -8.77
N ARG A 258 -2.19 -4.97 -9.91
CA ARG A 258 -1.36 -4.11 -10.75
C ARG A 258 -2.15 -2.90 -11.28
N ASN A 259 -3.40 -3.08 -11.68
CA ASN A 259 -4.26 -1.99 -12.12
C ASN A 259 -4.50 -0.96 -11.02
N SER A 260 -4.67 -1.40 -9.77
CA SER A 260 -4.77 -0.49 -8.62
C SER A 260 -3.52 0.39 -8.48
N PHE A 261 -2.32 -0.17 -8.72
CA PHE A 261 -1.07 0.60 -8.74
C PHE A 261 -0.91 1.51 -9.97
N ILE A 262 -1.33 1.04 -11.15
CA ILE A 262 -1.35 1.86 -12.38
C ILE A 262 -2.23 3.09 -12.17
N GLU A 263 -3.40 2.92 -11.55
CA GLU A 263 -4.38 3.98 -11.35
C GLU A 263 -3.90 5.12 -10.43
N ILE A 264 -2.95 4.83 -9.54
CA ILE A 264 -2.32 5.82 -8.66
C ILE A 264 -0.99 6.36 -9.23
N GLY A 265 -0.59 5.93 -10.43
CA GLY A 265 0.53 6.50 -11.18
C GLY A 265 1.86 5.74 -11.07
N LEU A 266 1.87 4.47 -10.63
CA LEU A 266 3.11 3.70 -10.45
C LEU A 266 3.95 3.61 -11.72
N VAL A 267 3.34 3.34 -12.89
CA VAL A 267 4.10 3.14 -14.14
C VAL A 267 4.94 4.36 -14.49
N ASN A 268 4.35 5.56 -14.45
CA ASN A 268 5.07 6.81 -14.72
C ASN A 268 6.21 7.04 -13.72
N GLU A 269 5.99 6.70 -12.44
CA GLU A 269 7.03 6.79 -11.40
C GLU A 269 8.20 5.84 -11.70
N LEU A 270 7.93 4.58 -12.08
CA LEU A 270 8.97 3.60 -12.41
C LEU A 270 9.73 3.95 -13.70
N GLU A 271 9.03 4.44 -14.73
CA GLU A 271 9.64 4.95 -15.96
C GLU A 271 10.55 6.16 -15.68
N ASN A 272 10.13 7.06 -14.80
CA ASN A 272 10.99 8.15 -14.35
C ASN A 272 12.22 7.62 -13.61
N MET A 273 12.05 6.64 -12.72
CA MET A 273 13.18 6.01 -12.02
C MET A 273 14.17 5.35 -12.98
N LYS A 274 13.71 4.72 -14.07
CA LYS A 274 14.57 4.15 -15.13
C LYS A 274 15.53 5.18 -15.76
N ASN A 275 15.14 6.44 -15.78
CA ASN A 275 15.92 7.54 -16.37
C ASN A 275 16.78 8.30 -15.34
N THR A 276 16.99 7.75 -14.14
CA THR A 276 17.70 8.40 -13.04
C THR A 276 18.80 7.51 -12.44
N GLU A 277 19.55 8.06 -11.49
CA GLU A 277 20.59 7.37 -10.73
C GLU A 277 20.09 6.12 -9.97
N TRP A 278 18.77 5.98 -9.76
CA TRP A 278 18.16 4.81 -9.13
C TRP A 278 18.53 3.49 -9.83
N MET A 279 18.77 3.51 -11.15
CA MET A 279 19.14 2.31 -11.92
C MET A 279 20.57 1.81 -11.70
N LYS A 280 21.41 2.54 -10.95
CA LYS A 280 22.75 2.06 -10.55
C LYS A 280 22.70 1.08 -9.39
N ILE A 281 21.56 0.98 -8.71
CA ILE A 281 21.37 0.10 -7.56
C ILE A 281 20.72 -1.19 -8.06
N ASP A 282 21.52 -2.25 -8.18
CA ASP A 282 21.09 -3.53 -8.79
C ASP A 282 19.77 -4.04 -8.21
N LYS A 283 19.62 -4.04 -6.88
CA LYS A 283 18.40 -4.49 -6.22
C LYS A 283 17.13 -3.73 -6.63
N ILE A 284 17.26 -2.42 -6.86
CA ILE A 284 16.13 -1.58 -7.33
C ILE A 284 15.88 -1.83 -8.81
N LYS A 285 16.95 -1.88 -9.61
CA LYS A 285 16.88 -2.18 -11.04
C LYS A 285 16.19 -3.51 -11.31
N ASP A 286 16.58 -4.56 -10.60
CA ASP A 286 16.03 -5.91 -10.75
C ASP A 286 14.55 -5.90 -10.37
N SER A 287 14.18 -5.33 -9.22
CA SER A 287 12.77 -5.23 -8.81
C SER A 287 11.90 -4.45 -9.81
N ILE A 288 12.44 -3.40 -10.43
CA ILE A 288 11.74 -2.65 -11.49
C ILE A 288 11.59 -3.49 -12.75
N ASN A 289 12.64 -4.22 -13.16
CA ASN A 289 12.56 -5.08 -14.33
C ASN A 289 11.54 -6.20 -14.11
N ASP A 290 11.57 -6.86 -12.96
CA ASP A 290 10.61 -7.91 -12.58
C ASP A 290 9.16 -7.42 -12.71
N PHE A 291 8.87 -6.19 -12.27
CA PHE A 291 7.54 -5.58 -12.44
C PHE A 291 7.13 -5.47 -13.91
N PHE A 292 8.02 -4.98 -14.78
CA PHE A 292 7.71 -4.77 -16.20
C PHE A 292 7.68 -6.09 -16.99
N ASP A 293 8.57 -7.02 -16.69
CA ASP A 293 8.66 -8.33 -17.34
C ASP A 293 7.41 -9.16 -17.01
N SER A 294 7.03 -9.23 -15.72
CA SER A 294 5.78 -9.86 -15.28
C SER A 294 4.55 -9.19 -15.92
N TRP A 295 4.55 -7.87 -16.09
CA TRP A 295 3.44 -7.17 -16.73
C TRP A 295 3.31 -7.50 -18.22
N GLU A 296 4.43 -7.63 -18.91
CA GLU A 296 4.43 -7.97 -20.33
C GLU A 296 4.02 -9.44 -20.57
N GLU A 297 4.39 -10.34 -19.67
CA GLU A 297 3.89 -11.73 -19.67
C GLU A 297 2.38 -11.78 -19.48
N ASP A 298 1.84 -11.05 -18.50
CA ASP A 298 0.39 -10.99 -18.27
C ASP A 298 -0.36 -10.39 -19.48
N LYS A 299 0.18 -9.38 -20.17
CA LYS A 299 -0.45 -8.85 -21.39
C LYS A 299 -0.55 -9.91 -22.48
N LYS A 300 0.53 -10.67 -22.72
CA LYS A 300 0.54 -11.76 -23.71
C LYS A 300 -0.45 -12.86 -23.34
N GLU A 301 -0.58 -13.18 -22.06
CA GLU A 301 -1.58 -14.16 -21.61
C GLU A 301 -3.01 -13.67 -21.85
N VAL A 302 -3.30 -12.40 -21.56
CA VAL A 302 -4.61 -11.78 -21.85
C VAL A 302 -4.90 -11.78 -23.34
N GLU A 303 -3.92 -11.40 -24.18
CA GLU A 303 -4.05 -11.43 -25.64
C GLU A 303 -4.33 -12.85 -26.13
N SER A 304 -3.63 -13.86 -25.62
CA SER A 304 -3.87 -15.27 -25.95
C SER A 304 -5.28 -15.71 -25.59
N ARG A 305 -5.75 -15.42 -24.37
CA ARG A 305 -7.12 -15.75 -23.95
C ARG A 305 -8.17 -15.03 -24.80
N PHE A 306 -7.90 -13.80 -25.23
CA PHE A 306 -8.78 -13.05 -26.13
C PHE A 306 -8.80 -13.62 -27.56
N ASP A 307 -7.65 -14.08 -28.06
CA ASP A 307 -7.57 -14.75 -29.36
C ASP A 307 -8.26 -16.12 -29.37
N ASP A 308 -8.18 -16.87 -28.27
CA ASP A 308 -8.97 -18.10 -28.10
C ASP A 308 -10.47 -17.79 -28.16
N LEU A 309 -10.93 -16.71 -27.52
CA LEU A 309 -12.32 -16.27 -27.61
C LEU A 309 -12.75 -15.94 -29.04
N LYS A 310 -11.89 -15.33 -29.87
CA LYS A 310 -12.18 -15.04 -31.29
C LYS A 310 -12.41 -16.28 -32.13
N GLN A 311 -11.87 -17.44 -31.72
CA GLN A 311 -12.10 -18.70 -32.43
C GLN A 311 -13.50 -19.27 -32.16
N VAL A 312 -14.11 -18.93 -31.02
CA VAL A 312 -15.40 -19.48 -30.58
C VAL A 312 -16.54 -18.47 -30.71
N VAL A 313 -16.23 -17.18 -30.68
CA VAL A 313 -17.19 -16.07 -30.75
C VAL A 313 -16.89 -15.23 -31.98
N ASP A 314 -17.86 -15.11 -32.88
CA ASP A 314 -17.80 -14.14 -33.96
C ASP A 314 -18.01 -12.72 -33.42
N PHE A 315 -16.92 -11.94 -33.33
CA PHE A 315 -16.92 -10.56 -32.85
C PHE A 315 -17.49 -9.56 -33.86
N GLU A 316 -17.65 -9.92 -35.13
CA GLU A 316 -18.27 -9.05 -36.14
C GLU A 316 -19.81 -9.14 -36.08
N SER A 317 -20.34 -10.19 -35.45
CA SER A 317 -21.78 -10.42 -35.27
C SER A 317 -22.26 -9.98 -33.89
N THR A 318 -23.03 -8.89 -33.84
CA THR A 318 -23.69 -8.41 -32.62
C THR A 318 -24.58 -9.49 -31.98
N LYS A 319 -25.17 -10.39 -32.79
CA LYS A 319 -26.00 -11.49 -32.30
C LYS A 319 -25.15 -12.56 -31.60
N SER A 320 -24.01 -12.92 -32.19
CA SER A 320 -23.05 -13.85 -31.59
C SER A 320 -22.53 -13.33 -30.25
N LEU A 321 -22.12 -12.05 -30.22
CA LEU A 321 -21.68 -11.37 -29.00
C LEU A 321 -22.75 -11.34 -27.90
N ASN A 322 -23.99 -10.95 -28.24
CA ASN A 322 -25.07 -10.89 -27.26
C ASN A 322 -25.42 -12.28 -26.70
N ASN A 323 -25.43 -13.32 -27.52
CA ASN A 323 -25.66 -14.68 -27.07
C ASN A 323 -24.57 -15.11 -26.08
N TYR A 324 -23.30 -14.94 -26.46
CA TYR A 324 -22.17 -15.30 -25.60
C TYR A 324 -22.21 -14.55 -24.27
N VAL A 325 -22.44 -13.23 -24.31
CA VAL A 325 -22.54 -12.40 -23.11
C VAL A 325 -23.69 -12.85 -22.21
N THR A 326 -24.88 -13.11 -22.78
CA THR A 326 -26.04 -13.60 -22.02
C THR A 326 -25.75 -14.95 -21.36
N GLU A 327 -25.15 -15.89 -22.11
CA GLU A 327 -24.77 -17.21 -21.58
C GLU A 327 -23.76 -17.10 -20.43
N GLN A 328 -22.74 -16.23 -20.54
CA GLN A 328 -21.80 -16.01 -19.44
C GLN A 328 -22.46 -15.28 -18.25
N MET A 329 -23.35 -14.32 -18.52
CA MET A 329 -24.06 -13.60 -17.46
C MET A 329 -24.92 -14.53 -16.61
N ASP A 330 -25.67 -15.44 -17.24
CA ASP A 330 -26.49 -16.43 -16.55
C ASP A 330 -25.62 -17.45 -15.79
N LYS A 331 -24.47 -17.83 -16.36
CA LYS A 331 -23.54 -18.78 -15.75
C LYS A 331 -22.85 -18.23 -14.49
N PHE A 332 -22.50 -16.95 -14.48
CA PHE A 332 -21.75 -16.31 -13.39
C PHE A 332 -22.61 -15.43 -12.47
N GLU A 333 -23.93 -15.39 -12.70
CA GLU A 333 -24.88 -14.58 -11.92
C GLU A 333 -24.49 -13.09 -11.85
N CYS A 334 -23.84 -12.55 -12.89
CA CYS A 334 -23.36 -11.16 -12.94
C CYS A 334 -24.29 -10.22 -13.74
N ASN A 335 -25.55 -10.63 -13.90
CA ASN A 335 -26.59 -9.95 -14.69
C ASN A 335 -26.72 -8.46 -14.36
N ASP A 336 -26.71 -8.11 -13.07
CA ASP A 336 -26.89 -6.73 -12.61
C ASP A 336 -25.70 -5.83 -12.96
N ILE A 337 -24.47 -6.35 -12.84
CA ILE A 337 -23.24 -5.60 -13.13
C ILE A 337 -23.15 -5.30 -14.62
N LEU A 338 -23.30 -6.34 -15.45
CA LEU A 338 -23.14 -6.17 -16.90
C LEU A 338 -24.26 -5.32 -17.49
N THR A 339 -25.47 -5.40 -16.92
CA THR A 339 -26.58 -4.48 -17.24
C THR A 339 -26.25 -3.04 -16.87
N ASN A 340 -25.63 -2.79 -15.71
CA ASN A 340 -25.21 -1.44 -15.32
C ASN A 340 -24.10 -0.91 -16.23
N VAL A 341 -23.09 -1.74 -16.56
CA VAL A 341 -22.05 -1.40 -17.54
C VAL A 341 -22.66 -1.06 -18.90
N HIS A 342 -23.62 -1.85 -19.38
CA HIS A 342 -24.27 -1.64 -20.66
C HIS A 342 -25.11 -0.35 -20.66
N LYS A 343 -25.86 -0.09 -19.57
CA LYS A 343 -26.62 1.16 -19.39
C LYS A 343 -25.71 2.38 -19.39
N GLU A 344 -24.56 2.29 -18.71
CA GLU A 344 -23.54 3.34 -18.71
C GLU A 344 -22.98 3.55 -20.11
N ILE A 345 -22.51 2.52 -20.80
CA ILE A 345 -22.00 2.61 -22.19
C ILE A 345 -23.03 3.27 -23.13
N LEU A 346 -24.29 2.86 -23.05
CA LEU A 346 -25.39 3.43 -23.86
C LEU A 346 -25.70 4.89 -23.49
N PHE A 347 -25.58 5.26 -22.22
CA PHE A 347 -25.70 6.63 -21.77
C PHE A 347 -24.56 7.49 -22.35
N PHE A 348 -23.31 7.00 -22.35
CA PHE A 348 -22.15 7.73 -22.89
C PHE A 348 -22.12 7.83 -24.41
N ALA A 349 -22.58 6.82 -25.13
CA ALA A 349 -22.69 6.87 -26.59
C ALA A 349 -23.62 8.01 -27.08
N LYS A 350 -24.45 8.57 -26.19
CA LYS A 350 -25.35 9.69 -26.48
C LYS A 350 -24.78 11.07 -26.09
N VAL A 351 -23.65 11.15 -25.36
CA VAL A 351 -23.08 12.42 -24.85
C VAL A 351 -21.92 12.89 -25.74
N LYS A 352 -22.03 14.09 -26.33
CA LYS A 352 -21.22 14.59 -27.47
C LYS A 352 -19.90 15.33 -27.15
N ASP A 353 -19.41 15.36 -25.90
CA ASP A 353 -18.23 16.19 -25.55
C ASP A 353 -16.98 15.36 -25.16
N ASP A 354 -15.94 15.45 -25.99
CA ASP A 354 -14.81 14.51 -26.03
C ASP A 354 -13.83 14.58 -24.85
N ASN A 355 -13.63 15.72 -24.19
CA ASN A 355 -12.63 15.84 -23.10
C ASN A 355 -13.16 15.42 -21.73
N LEU A 356 -14.47 15.53 -21.49
CA LEU A 356 -15.11 15.00 -20.28
C LEU A 356 -15.25 13.47 -20.37
N LEU A 357 -15.29 12.94 -21.60
CA LEU A 357 -15.50 11.54 -21.92
C LEU A 357 -14.32 10.67 -21.49
N LEU A 358 -13.08 11.11 -21.67
CA LEU A 358 -11.88 10.31 -21.34
C LEU A 358 -11.69 10.17 -19.82
N ILE A 359 -11.85 11.29 -19.08
CA ILE A 359 -11.71 11.31 -17.62
C ILE A 359 -12.83 10.48 -16.96
N LYS A 360 -14.06 10.57 -17.49
CA LYS A 360 -15.18 9.77 -17.00
C LYS A 360 -15.05 8.29 -17.37
N LYS A 361 -14.55 7.96 -18.57
CA LYS A 361 -14.22 6.57 -18.96
C LYS A 361 -13.25 5.90 -18.00
N ILE A 362 -12.23 6.63 -17.53
CA ILE A 362 -11.24 6.12 -16.55
C ILE A 362 -11.90 5.87 -15.20
N VAL A 363 -12.68 6.83 -14.69
CA VAL A 363 -13.39 6.70 -13.39
C VAL A 363 -14.37 5.52 -13.37
N ILE A 364 -14.99 5.24 -14.51
CA ILE A 364 -15.99 4.16 -14.65
C ILE A 364 -15.32 2.80 -14.82
N LEU A 365 -14.24 2.71 -15.63
CA LEU A 365 -13.42 1.50 -15.67
C LEU A 365 -12.87 1.15 -14.28
N THR A 366 -12.42 2.14 -13.51
CA THR A 366 -12.05 1.95 -12.10
C THR A 366 -13.21 1.42 -11.27
N GLY A 367 -14.41 2.00 -11.40
CA GLY A 367 -15.60 1.57 -10.65
C GLY A 367 -16.03 0.13 -10.97
N ILE A 368 -15.94 -0.25 -12.25
CA ILE A 368 -16.27 -1.59 -12.74
C ILE A 368 -15.24 -2.60 -12.23
N ILE A 369 -13.94 -2.31 -12.35
CA ILE A 369 -12.87 -3.16 -11.82
C ILE A 369 -13.07 -3.34 -10.31
N ARG A 370 -13.27 -2.25 -9.56
CA ARG A 370 -13.48 -2.31 -8.10
C ARG A 370 -14.70 -3.15 -7.70
N GLN A 371 -15.79 -3.13 -8.45
CA GLN A 371 -16.96 -3.98 -8.16
C GLN A 371 -16.72 -5.46 -8.49
N ILE A 372 -15.94 -5.74 -9.54
CA ILE A 372 -15.50 -7.10 -9.86
C ILE A 372 -14.63 -7.64 -8.72
N SER A 373 -13.64 -6.88 -8.24
CA SER A 373 -12.78 -7.30 -7.12
C SER A 373 -13.59 -7.53 -5.85
N LEU A 374 -14.55 -6.66 -5.53
CA LEU A 374 -15.42 -6.80 -4.35
C LEU A 374 -16.32 -8.05 -4.40
N GLN A 375 -16.80 -8.47 -5.58
CA GLN A 375 -17.57 -9.70 -5.73
C GLN A 375 -16.70 -10.96 -5.63
N VAL A 376 -15.47 -10.92 -6.14
CA VAL A 376 -14.50 -12.00 -5.97
C VAL A 376 -14.19 -12.19 -4.47
N THR A 377 -14.03 -11.10 -3.71
CA THR A 377 -13.85 -11.17 -2.25
C THR A 377 -15.10 -11.73 -1.54
N LYS A 378 -16.30 -11.35 -1.98
CA LYS A 378 -17.57 -11.83 -1.41
C LYS A 378 -17.76 -13.34 -1.64
N ASN A 379 -17.44 -13.83 -2.83
CA ASN A 379 -17.53 -15.25 -3.18
C ASN A 379 -16.46 -16.10 -2.46
N ASN A 380 -15.29 -15.53 -2.17
CA ASN A 380 -14.25 -16.20 -1.38
C ASN A 380 -14.62 -16.26 0.11
N ASN A 381 -15.26 -15.21 0.64
CA ASN A 381 -15.78 -15.20 2.01
C ASN A 381 -17.02 -16.09 2.21
N GLU A 382 -17.86 -16.28 1.19
CA GLU A 382 -18.98 -17.22 1.25
C GLU A 382 -18.52 -18.69 1.21
N LYS A 383 -17.38 -18.98 0.55
CA LYS A 383 -16.76 -20.32 0.59
C LYS A 383 -16.11 -20.64 1.94
N SER A 384 -15.52 -19.64 2.62
CA SER A 384 -14.99 -19.81 3.97
C SER A 384 -16.09 -19.84 5.04
N ASN A 385 -17.19 -19.10 4.86
CA ASN A 385 -18.37 -19.13 5.73
C ASN A 385 -19.28 -20.35 5.52
N LYS A 386 -19.14 -21.13 4.44
CA LYS A 386 -19.88 -22.41 4.34
C LYS A 386 -19.50 -23.47 5.39
N LYS A 387 -18.47 -23.23 6.21
CA LYS A 387 -18.15 -24.06 7.39
C LYS A 387 -18.66 -23.52 8.72
N LYS A 388 -19.23 -22.32 8.78
CA LYS A 388 -19.82 -21.76 10.00
C LYS A 388 -21.07 -20.97 9.63
N ILE A 389 -22.18 -21.28 10.29
CA ILE A 389 -23.46 -20.56 10.30
C ILE A 389 -24.55 -21.28 9.48
N GLU A 390 -24.93 -22.45 9.98
CA GLU A 390 -26.36 -22.71 10.23
C GLU A 390 -26.77 -21.85 11.44
N SER A 391 -27.31 -20.64 11.22
CA SER A 391 -28.31 -19.97 12.08
C SER A 391 -28.41 -18.47 11.77
N GLY A 392 -29.60 -18.05 11.30
CA GLY A 392 -30.23 -16.78 11.69
C GLY A 392 -29.70 -15.48 11.08
N ASP A 393 -30.50 -14.92 10.16
CA ASP A 393 -30.79 -13.49 9.91
C ASP A 393 -29.64 -12.46 9.92
N ASN A 394 -29.16 -12.10 8.72
CA ASN A 394 -28.45 -10.83 8.45
C ASN A 394 -29.26 -9.95 7.47
N GLU A 395 -30.38 -9.40 7.93
CA GLU A 395 -31.11 -8.34 7.23
C GLU A 395 -30.47 -6.94 7.48
N GLU A 396 -29.65 -6.81 8.54
CA GLU A 396 -28.98 -5.56 8.92
C GLU A 396 -27.77 -5.16 8.04
N GLU A 397 -27.16 -6.10 7.30
CA GLU A 397 -26.01 -5.78 6.42
C GLU A 397 -26.44 -5.24 5.05
N ARG A 398 -27.65 -5.56 4.57
CA ARG A 398 -28.17 -4.99 3.31
C ARG A 398 -28.53 -3.51 3.43
N ILE A 399 -28.96 -3.08 4.62
CA ILE A 399 -29.45 -1.72 4.88
C ILE A 399 -28.32 -0.67 4.89
N LYS A 400 -27.06 -1.05 5.10
CA LYS A 400 -25.93 -0.11 5.09
C LYS A 400 -25.44 0.29 3.69
N ILE A 401 -25.69 -0.52 2.66
CA ILE A 401 -25.17 -0.26 1.30
C ILE A 401 -26.03 0.77 0.58
N ASP A 402 -27.36 0.71 0.73
CA ASP A 402 -28.27 1.73 0.21
C ASP A 402 -28.00 3.09 0.88
N GLU A 403 -27.69 3.12 2.18
CA GLU A 403 -27.29 4.36 2.88
C GLU A 403 -25.92 4.92 2.45
N VAL A 404 -24.99 4.08 1.99
CA VAL A 404 -23.70 4.50 1.42
C VAL A 404 -23.90 5.01 0.00
N PHE A 405 -24.76 4.36 -0.78
CA PHE A 405 -25.11 4.79 -2.14
C PHE A 405 -25.91 6.10 -2.12
N ASP A 406 -26.83 6.27 -1.18
CA ASP A 406 -27.57 7.52 -0.97
C ASP A 406 -26.65 8.64 -0.45
N ARG A 407 -25.64 8.33 0.38
CA ARG A 407 -24.60 9.30 0.76
C ARG A 407 -23.69 9.69 -0.40
N MET A 408 -23.23 8.73 -1.20
CA MET A 408 -22.43 9.00 -2.39
C MET A 408 -23.23 9.78 -3.44
N LYS A 409 -24.53 9.51 -3.57
CA LYS A 409 -25.45 10.29 -4.40
C LYS A 409 -25.65 11.70 -3.85
N LEU A 410 -25.80 11.88 -2.54
CA LEU A 410 -25.85 13.19 -1.87
C LEU A 410 -24.55 13.97 -2.01
N ASP A 411 -23.40 13.32 -1.91
CA ASP A 411 -22.09 13.96 -2.09
C ASP A 411 -21.79 14.23 -3.58
N TRP A 412 -22.31 13.40 -4.49
CA TRP A 412 -22.31 13.66 -5.94
C TRP A 412 -23.25 14.81 -6.33
N GLU A 413 -24.40 14.95 -5.66
CA GLU A 413 -25.32 16.09 -5.76
C GLU A 413 -24.76 17.35 -5.08
N LYS A 414 -23.74 17.24 -4.22
CA LYS A 414 -22.93 18.40 -3.78
C LYS A 414 -21.77 18.71 -4.74
N VAL A 415 -21.29 17.70 -5.46
CA VAL A 415 -20.27 17.81 -6.52
C VAL A 415 -20.90 18.17 -7.88
N THR A 416 -22.22 18.35 -7.97
CA THR A 416 -22.81 19.12 -9.09
C THR A 416 -22.22 20.52 -9.04
N VAL A 417 -21.29 20.73 -9.97
CA VAL A 417 -20.60 21.97 -10.31
C VAL A 417 -21.18 23.17 -9.58
N ASP A 418 -20.43 23.62 -8.56
CA ASP A 418 -20.68 24.85 -7.84
C ASP A 418 -21.10 25.91 -8.87
N GLN A 419 -22.32 26.44 -8.77
CA GLN A 419 -22.96 27.20 -9.85
C GLN A 419 -22.12 28.45 -10.21
N SER A 420 -21.32 28.91 -9.24
CA SER A 420 -20.27 29.92 -9.39
C SER A 420 -19.17 29.55 -10.38
N ILE A 421 -18.71 28.29 -10.41
CA ILE A 421 -17.68 27.79 -11.33
C ILE A 421 -18.25 27.66 -12.75
N LEU A 422 -19.52 27.25 -12.89
CA LEU A 422 -20.18 27.18 -14.19
C LEU A 422 -20.44 28.58 -14.77
N GLU A 423 -20.81 29.54 -13.92
CA GLU A 423 -20.94 30.95 -14.29
C GLU A 423 -19.58 31.57 -14.67
N ASP A 424 -18.50 31.26 -13.94
CA ASP A 424 -17.14 31.71 -14.24
C ASP A 424 -16.61 31.10 -15.55
N LEU A 425 -16.89 29.83 -15.82
CA LEU A 425 -16.55 29.16 -17.09
C LEU A 425 -17.34 29.74 -18.26
N ASN A 426 -18.63 30.00 -18.08
CA ASN A 426 -19.46 30.64 -19.12
C ASN A 426 -19.02 32.08 -19.39
N LYS A 427 -18.64 32.83 -18.35
CA LYS A 427 -18.07 34.17 -18.47
C LYS A 427 -16.73 34.14 -19.21
N LYS A 428 -15.81 33.27 -18.82
CA LYS A 428 -14.52 33.09 -19.54
C LYS A 428 -14.71 32.66 -21.00
N LYS A 429 -15.71 31.82 -21.29
CA LYS A 429 -16.05 31.41 -22.66
C LYS A 429 -16.59 32.59 -23.49
N GLN A 430 -17.40 33.45 -22.89
CA GLN A 430 -17.91 34.66 -23.54
C GLN A 430 -16.79 35.70 -23.75
N ASP A 431 -15.91 35.88 -22.76
CA ASP A 431 -14.76 36.77 -22.86
C ASP A 431 -13.80 36.31 -23.96
N LEU A 432 -13.54 35.00 -24.08
CA LEU A 432 -12.74 34.43 -25.15
C LEU A 432 -13.37 34.66 -26.54
N LYS A 433 -14.70 34.57 -26.64
CA LYS A 433 -15.44 34.84 -27.88
C LYS A 433 -15.33 36.32 -28.29
N ASN A 434 -15.51 37.23 -27.33
CA ASN A 434 -15.35 38.66 -27.53
C ASN A 434 -13.90 39.01 -27.95
N SER A 435 -12.89 38.39 -27.32
CA SER A 435 -11.48 38.57 -27.68
C SER A 435 -11.17 38.07 -29.08
N LYS A 436 -11.77 36.95 -29.50
CA LYS A 436 -11.64 36.40 -30.86
C LYS A 436 -12.24 37.33 -31.91
N GLU A 437 -13.42 37.92 -31.64
CA GLU A 437 -14.05 38.89 -32.53
C GLU A 437 -13.21 40.18 -32.65
N GLN A 438 -12.66 40.68 -31.55
CA GLN A 438 -11.74 41.83 -31.57
C GLN A 438 -10.44 41.55 -32.35
N LEU A 439 -9.87 40.35 -32.19
CA LEU A 439 -8.71 39.92 -32.99
C LEU A 439 -9.05 39.87 -34.48
N GLN A 440 -10.24 39.37 -34.85
CA GLN A 440 -10.69 39.33 -36.24
C GLN A 440 -10.82 40.74 -36.85
N ILE A 441 -11.44 41.67 -36.12
CA ILE A 441 -11.56 43.08 -36.53
C ILE A 441 -10.18 43.71 -36.69
N THR A 442 -9.26 43.42 -35.77
CA THR A 442 -7.89 43.96 -35.81
C THR A 442 -7.13 43.40 -37.02
N LEU A 443 -7.31 42.11 -37.32
CA LEU A 443 -6.72 41.47 -38.49
C LEU A 443 -7.23 42.08 -39.82
N GLU A 444 -8.52 42.43 -39.89
CA GLU A 444 -9.09 43.11 -41.08
C GLU A 444 -8.58 44.56 -41.23
N LYS A 445 -8.38 45.27 -40.11
CA LYS A 445 -7.75 46.59 -40.14
C LYS A 445 -6.30 46.51 -40.62
N ILE A 446 -5.53 45.53 -40.14
CA ILE A 446 -4.15 45.30 -40.59
C ILE A 446 -4.12 45.00 -42.10
N LYS A 447 -5.01 44.12 -42.61
CA LYS A 447 -5.10 43.85 -44.05
C LYS A 447 -5.47 45.08 -44.88
N THR A 448 -6.28 45.98 -44.33
CA THR A 448 -6.62 47.26 -44.99
C THR A 448 -5.41 48.18 -45.05
N ILE A 449 -4.67 48.29 -43.94
CA ILE A 449 -3.43 49.06 -43.87
C ILE A 449 -2.37 48.48 -44.82
N GLU A 450 -2.21 47.16 -44.89
CA GLU A 450 -1.28 46.51 -45.84
C GLU A 450 -1.61 46.84 -47.29
N LYS A 451 -2.90 46.92 -47.65
CA LYS A 451 -3.33 47.35 -48.98
C LYS A 451 -3.02 48.83 -49.25
N GLU A 452 -3.22 49.70 -48.27
CA GLU A 452 -2.90 51.12 -48.38
C GLU A 452 -1.39 51.35 -48.52
N VAL A 453 -0.57 50.66 -47.72
CA VAL A 453 0.90 50.69 -47.82
C VAL A 453 1.39 50.17 -49.18
N SER A 454 0.84 49.04 -49.66
CA SER A 454 1.16 48.52 -50.99
C SER A 454 0.77 49.47 -52.12
N SER A 455 -0.28 50.28 -51.94
CA SER A 455 -0.72 51.27 -52.93
C SER A 455 0.20 52.49 -52.94
N ILE A 456 0.66 52.92 -51.75
CA ILE A 456 1.66 54.00 -51.60
C ILE A 456 3.02 53.59 -52.18
N ASP A 457 3.43 52.34 -51.98
CA ASP A 457 4.67 51.81 -52.58
C ASP A 457 4.60 51.73 -54.11
N GLN A 458 3.43 51.40 -54.67
CA GLN A 458 3.20 51.47 -56.11
C GLN A 458 3.29 52.90 -56.65
N GLU A 459 2.62 53.87 -56.01
CA GLU A 459 2.69 55.29 -56.39
C GLU A 459 4.12 55.86 -56.30
N ASN A 460 4.87 55.49 -55.26
CA ASN A 460 6.26 55.90 -55.09
C ASN A 460 7.16 55.26 -56.16
N SER A 461 6.94 53.99 -56.52
CA SER A 461 7.69 53.32 -57.59
C SER A 461 7.45 53.97 -58.97
N GLU A 462 6.22 54.43 -59.24
CA GLU A 462 5.88 55.14 -60.47
C GLU A 462 6.48 56.56 -60.53
N LYS A 463 6.53 57.26 -59.39
CA LYS A 463 7.22 58.56 -59.29
C LYS A 463 8.73 58.44 -59.52
N VAL A 464 9.38 57.41 -58.98
CA VAL A 464 10.82 57.16 -59.19
C VAL A 464 11.11 56.75 -60.64
N LYS A 465 10.24 55.95 -61.28
CA LYS A 465 10.38 55.64 -62.71
C LYS A 465 10.24 56.90 -63.59
N ARG A 466 9.31 57.80 -63.26
CA ARG A 466 9.12 59.06 -64.01
C ARG A 466 10.28 60.06 -63.83
N SER A 467 11.02 60.02 -62.71
CA SER A 467 12.20 60.86 -62.52
C SER A 467 13.48 60.34 -63.20
N MET A 468 13.52 59.07 -63.61
CA MET A 468 14.67 58.48 -64.32
C MET A 468 14.56 58.56 -65.86
N THR A 469 13.41 58.99 -66.40
CA THR A 469 13.17 59.21 -67.84
C THR A 469 13.18 60.69 -68.24
N LYS A 470 13.89 61.55 -67.50
CA LYS A 470 14.14 62.94 -67.89
C LYS A 470 15.63 63.20 -68.07
#